data_AF-A0AAN6IYD7-F1
#
_entry.id   AF-A0AAN6IYD7-F1
#
_cell.length_a   1.000
_cell.length_b   1.000
_cell.length_c   1.000
_cell.angle_alpha   90.00
_cell.angle_beta   90.00
_cell.angle_gamma   90.00
#
_symmetry.space_group_name_H-M   'P 1'
#
loop_
_entity.id
_entity.type
_entity.pdbx_description
1 polymer ?
#
loop_
_entity_poly.entity_id
_entity_poly.type
_entity_poly.pdbx_seq_one_letter_code
_entity_poly.pdbx_strand_id
1 'polypeptide(L)'
;MMGRIQDVVNPPISVPAKPWTTVTDDDDFVSHLMSLWCTWAHPWWHWVDEEVFLEAMRSGDTTSLICTPYLVNMILADACLLDTLAEDGSEPNEWIRKQFYNEAKRGLDAQNGHSSMAYVATLGVQWTYLNTNGQDQLGNAVLHEQIYRAKGLEKWRRNLHRNGDMSPEYLSKIDRSLDRLSWSLYTLHSLTLMSLERTELTKVPTRPKPPSDHHKKNHDGWMPYPQPHNPVTFHHNCHYLAFVSLIEEAARVEALFVKQARDDSSMIMAELENVCRQLGDWPHTLPECLKMHEKSMPHVIALHALHRWVVVMMAKQIAALEAGKLKEPSLVETPQKDKRSPWKEISITSCIEIGELLEQIRLNWGADHFPVIIMQPIATAVFPLLEGLNDRPDSQDALFKLCITVRAASRRFRVGKGVLLLLHQTAKQRNIVLPENCQQLLADFSARMDFQRTVNGISDIGMEYLLEKWEDLDLHEV
;
A
#
# COMPACT_ATOMS: atom_id res chain seq x y z
N MET A 1 33.92 1.13 -1.21
CA MET A 1 33.92 -0.34 -1.24
C MET A 1 32.51 -0.73 -1.64
N MET A 2 32.29 -0.95 -2.94
CA MET A 2 30.96 -1.24 -3.49
C MET A 2 30.48 -2.59 -2.93
N GLY A 3 29.30 -2.59 -2.32
CA GLY A 3 28.68 -3.79 -1.75
C GLY A 3 28.47 -4.87 -2.81
N ARG A 4 28.60 -6.12 -2.40
CA ARG A 4 28.64 -7.31 -3.27
C ARG A 4 27.35 -7.46 -4.10
N ILE A 5 27.47 -7.19 -5.40
CA ILE A 5 26.48 -7.54 -6.45
C ILE A 5 26.63 -9.03 -6.89
N GLN A 6 27.65 -9.74 -6.38
CA GLN A 6 28.10 -11.02 -6.94
C GLN A 6 27.18 -12.24 -6.77
N ASP A 7 26.06 -12.13 -6.05
CA ASP A 7 25.13 -13.26 -5.88
C ASP A 7 23.79 -13.12 -6.65
N VAL A 8 23.57 -12.01 -7.38
CA VAL A 8 22.34 -11.82 -8.17
C VAL A 8 22.54 -12.35 -9.59
N VAL A 9 22.26 -13.63 -9.77
CA VAL A 9 22.30 -14.27 -11.09
C VAL A 9 21.06 -13.86 -11.89
N ASN A 10 21.22 -12.84 -12.75
CA ASN A 10 20.31 -12.39 -13.82
C ASN A 10 18.96 -11.79 -13.34
N PRO A 11 18.82 -10.44 -13.27
CA PRO A 11 17.51 -9.81 -13.08
C PRO A 11 16.53 -10.20 -14.20
N PRO A 12 15.25 -10.48 -13.89
CA PRO A 12 14.24 -10.84 -14.90
C PRO A 12 13.94 -9.70 -15.89
N ILE A 13 14.17 -8.45 -15.47
CA ILE A 13 14.03 -7.27 -16.33
C ILE A 13 15.42 -6.73 -16.63
N SER A 14 15.74 -6.55 -17.92
CA SER A 14 16.93 -5.84 -18.38
C SER A 14 16.56 -4.47 -18.95
N VAL A 15 17.16 -3.42 -18.40
CA VAL A 15 17.01 -2.01 -18.79
C VAL A 15 18.32 -1.25 -18.53
N PRO A 16 18.63 -0.19 -19.32
CA PRO A 16 19.90 0.52 -19.17
C PRO A 16 19.84 1.57 -18.05
N ALA A 17 20.98 1.89 -17.45
CA ALA A 17 21.16 3.01 -16.53
C ALA A 17 21.22 4.35 -17.27
N LYS A 18 22.05 4.44 -18.31
CA LYS A 18 22.10 5.61 -19.20
C LYS A 18 21.06 5.49 -20.31
N PRO A 19 20.43 6.60 -20.73
CA PRO A 19 20.63 7.99 -20.28
C PRO A 19 19.74 8.42 -19.10
N TRP A 20 19.11 7.48 -18.39
CA TRP A 20 18.03 7.77 -17.45
C TRP A 20 18.49 8.30 -16.10
N THR A 21 19.69 7.93 -15.66
CA THR A 21 20.25 8.42 -14.40
C THR A 21 21.71 8.84 -14.55
N THR A 22 22.10 9.83 -13.75
CA THR A 22 23.49 10.27 -13.59
C THR A 22 24.12 9.71 -12.31
N VAL A 23 23.34 9.00 -11.49
CA VAL A 23 23.74 8.49 -10.17
C VAL A 23 24.63 7.25 -10.30
N THR A 24 24.42 6.43 -11.33
CA THR A 24 25.20 5.23 -11.61
C THR A 24 25.23 4.95 -13.12
N ASP A 25 26.29 4.26 -13.56
CA ASP A 25 26.46 3.77 -14.92
C ASP A 25 26.24 2.24 -15.02
N ASP A 26 25.83 1.60 -13.91
CA ASP A 26 25.67 0.16 -13.78
C ASP A 26 24.26 -0.29 -14.22
N ASP A 27 24.17 -0.81 -15.45
CA ASP A 27 22.94 -1.35 -16.05
C ASP A 27 22.39 -2.55 -15.26
N ASP A 28 23.26 -3.39 -14.67
CA ASP A 28 22.84 -4.56 -13.91
C ASP A 28 22.19 -4.14 -12.59
N PHE A 29 22.76 -3.13 -11.92
CA PHE A 29 22.17 -2.57 -10.71
C PHE A 29 20.81 -1.89 -10.97
N VAL A 30 20.70 -1.13 -12.07
CA VAL A 30 19.41 -0.51 -12.46
C VAL A 30 18.38 -1.57 -12.84
N SER A 31 18.79 -2.62 -13.55
CA SER A 31 17.96 -3.78 -13.91
C SER A 31 17.48 -4.55 -12.67
N HIS A 32 18.35 -4.73 -11.67
CA HIS A 32 18.01 -5.32 -10.39
C HIS A 32 16.95 -4.52 -9.63
N LEU A 33 17.13 -3.20 -9.48
CA LEU A 33 16.16 -2.33 -8.82
C LEU A 33 14.82 -2.29 -9.56
N MET A 34 14.84 -2.20 -10.90
CA MET A 34 13.61 -2.24 -11.70
C MET A 34 12.87 -3.57 -11.53
N SER A 35 13.60 -4.69 -11.47
CA SER A 35 13.04 -6.01 -11.21
C SER A 35 12.37 -6.07 -9.83
N LEU A 36 13.03 -5.59 -8.78
CA LEU A 36 12.43 -5.51 -7.43
C LEU A 36 11.12 -4.70 -7.43
N TRP A 37 11.13 -3.55 -8.08
CA TRP A 37 9.97 -2.66 -8.11
C TRP A 37 8.79 -3.27 -8.87
N CYS A 38 9.02 -3.84 -10.05
CA CYS A 38 8.00 -4.54 -10.83
C CYS A 38 7.47 -5.77 -10.09
N THR A 39 8.31 -6.49 -9.35
CA THR A 39 7.89 -7.67 -8.59
C THR A 39 7.02 -7.31 -7.38
N TRP A 40 7.38 -6.30 -6.58
CA TRP A 40 6.77 -6.11 -5.25
C TRP A 40 5.91 -4.84 -5.09
N ALA A 41 6.20 -3.78 -5.84
CA ALA A 41 5.50 -2.49 -5.72
C ALA A 41 4.47 -2.27 -6.83
N HIS A 42 4.87 -2.48 -8.09
CA HIS A 42 4.04 -2.20 -9.26
C HIS A 42 2.68 -2.92 -9.30
N PRO A 43 2.52 -4.19 -8.84
CA PRO A 43 1.25 -4.90 -8.96
C PRO A 43 0.06 -4.26 -8.22
N TRP A 44 0.33 -3.30 -7.34
CA TRP A 44 -0.69 -2.54 -6.61
C TRP A 44 -0.91 -1.16 -7.19
N TRP A 45 0.18 -0.49 -7.55
CA TRP A 45 0.17 0.87 -8.02
C TRP A 45 0.64 0.94 -9.47
N HIS A 46 -0.33 0.99 -10.40
CA HIS A 46 -0.06 1.09 -11.83
C HIS A 46 0.22 2.54 -12.23
N TRP A 47 1.24 3.15 -11.60
CA TRP A 47 1.74 4.49 -11.92
C TRP A 47 2.16 4.61 -13.39
N VAL A 48 2.59 3.48 -13.97
CA VAL A 48 2.92 3.32 -15.38
C VAL A 48 2.20 2.10 -15.95
N ASP A 49 2.18 1.96 -17.26
CA ASP A 49 1.96 0.65 -17.89
C ASP A 49 3.33 -0.03 -18.03
N GLU A 50 3.56 -1.14 -17.30
CA GLU A 50 4.87 -1.80 -17.23
C GLU A 50 5.49 -2.07 -18.59
N GLU A 51 4.76 -2.73 -19.49
CA GLU A 51 5.27 -3.10 -20.82
C GLU A 51 5.68 -1.86 -21.62
N VAL A 52 4.80 -0.84 -21.66
CA VAL A 52 5.05 0.39 -22.42
C VAL A 52 6.19 1.19 -21.81
N PHE A 53 6.25 1.25 -20.48
CA PHE A 53 7.28 1.97 -19.75
C PHE A 53 8.66 1.32 -19.94
N LEU A 54 8.75 0.00 -19.81
CA LEU A 54 9.99 -0.74 -20.01
C LEU A 54 10.44 -0.68 -21.48
N GLU A 55 9.53 -0.74 -22.43
CA GLU A 55 9.84 -0.51 -23.86
C GLU A 55 10.43 0.89 -24.07
N ALA A 56 9.79 1.93 -23.52
CA ALA A 56 10.28 3.30 -23.59
C ALA A 56 11.61 3.50 -22.85
N MET A 57 11.85 2.80 -21.75
CA MET A 57 13.12 2.85 -21.03
C MET A 57 14.24 2.21 -21.86
N ARG A 58 13.97 1.08 -22.53
CA ARG A 58 14.96 0.40 -23.38
C ARG A 58 15.33 1.18 -24.63
N SER A 59 14.44 2.06 -25.12
CA SER A 59 14.75 2.88 -26.30
C SER A 59 15.82 3.95 -26.02
N GLY A 60 16.00 4.34 -24.76
CA GLY A 60 16.91 5.43 -24.38
C GLY A 60 16.44 6.82 -24.80
N ASP A 61 15.19 6.98 -25.25
CA ASP A 61 14.65 8.28 -25.69
C ASP A 61 14.15 9.11 -24.51
N THR A 62 15.00 9.99 -23.99
CA THR A 62 14.66 10.89 -22.88
C THR A 62 13.62 11.96 -23.23
N THR A 63 13.22 12.09 -24.51
CA THR A 63 12.14 12.99 -24.95
C THR A 63 10.76 12.33 -24.86
N SER A 64 10.71 11.04 -24.53
CA SER A 64 9.47 10.30 -24.27
C SER A 64 8.59 10.97 -23.22
N LEU A 65 7.28 10.90 -23.43
CA LEU A 65 6.25 11.37 -22.50
C LEU A 65 5.82 10.28 -21.52
N ILE A 66 6.32 9.06 -21.71
CA ILE A 66 5.97 7.86 -20.95
C ILE A 66 7.08 7.53 -19.94
N CYS A 67 8.32 7.53 -20.39
CA CYS A 67 9.50 7.28 -19.57
C CYS A 67 10.35 8.55 -19.53
N THR A 68 10.61 9.06 -18.34
CA THR A 68 11.42 10.27 -18.13
C THR A 68 12.50 9.99 -17.10
N PRO A 69 13.66 10.68 -17.16
CA PRO A 69 14.72 10.52 -16.17
C PRO A 69 14.22 10.68 -14.72
N TYR A 70 13.38 11.68 -14.45
CA TYR A 70 12.88 11.91 -13.09
C TYR A 70 11.96 10.79 -12.58
N LEU A 71 11.15 10.19 -13.46
CA LEU A 71 10.31 9.06 -13.11
C LEU A 71 11.16 7.82 -12.84
N VAL A 72 12.13 7.53 -13.71
CA VAL A 72 13.08 6.42 -13.51
C VAL A 72 13.82 6.58 -12.18
N ASN A 73 14.40 7.75 -11.90
CA ASN A 73 15.13 7.96 -10.65
C ASN A 73 14.22 7.85 -9.41
N MET A 74 12.95 8.28 -9.48
CA MET A 74 12.02 8.11 -8.35
C MET A 74 11.69 6.62 -8.13
N ILE A 75 11.47 5.85 -9.21
CA ILE A 75 11.29 4.40 -9.15
C ILE A 75 12.52 3.71 -8.55
N LEU A 76 13.74 4.09 -8.96
CA LEU A 76 14.96 3.52 -8.41
C LEU A 76 15.14 3.85 -6.92
N ALA A 77 14.74 5.05 -6.48
CA ALA A 77 14.75 5.41 -5.06
C ALA A 77 13.74 4.58 -4.23
N ASP A 78 12.53 4.37 -4.76
CA ASP A 78 11.50 3.51 -4.16
C ASP A 78 11.96 2.04 -4.11
N ALA A 79 12.54 1.55 -5.20
CA ALA A 79 13.07 0.19 -5.32
C ALA A 79 14.19 -0.12 -4.32
N CYS A 80 15.05 0.84 -4.00
CA CYS A 80 16.12 0.64 -3.01
C CYS A 80 15.60 0.24 -1.62
N LEU A 81 14.36 0.63 -1.26
CA LEU A 81 13.72 0.20 0.00
C LEU A 81 13.35 -1.29 0.01
N LEU A 82 13.25 -1.90 -1.18
CA LEU A 82 12.88 -3.29 -1.39
C LEU A 82 14.09 -4.21 -1.50
N ASP A 83 15.30 -3.66 -1.49
CA ASP A 83 16.52 -4.43 -1.68
C ASP A 83 16.86 -5.30 -0.46
N THR A 84 17.75 -6.27 -0.68
CA THR A 84 18.23 -7.20 0.34
C THR A 84 19.12 -6.46 1.33
N LEU A 85 18.73 -6.52 2.60
CA LEU A 85 19.53 -5.98 3.70
C LEU A 85 20.79 -6.80 3.91
N ALA A 86 21.84 -6.16 4.43
CA ALA A 86 23.03 -6.88 4.88
C ALA A 86 22.71 -7.83 6.05
N GLU A 87 23.62 -8.77 6.34
CA GLU A 87 23.44 -9.77 7.42
C GLU A 87 23.22 -9.10 8.79
N ASP A 88 23.82 -7.93 9.01
CA ASP A 88 23.64 -7.12 10.23
C ASP A 88 22.35 -6.29 10.24
N GLY A 89 21.56 -6.34 9.17
CA GLY A 89 20.31 -5.60 8.99
C GLY A 89 20.49 -4.17 8.50
N SER A 90 21.70 -3.73 8.16
CA SER A 90 21.94 -2.41 7.56
C SER A 90 21.41 -2.34 6.13
N GLU A 91 20.99 -1.13 5.70
CA GLU A 91 20.59 -0.83 4.33
C GLU A 91 21.84 -0.50 3.51
N PRO A 92 22.34 -1.42 2.65
CA PRO A 92 23.60 -1.20 1.92
C PRO A 92 23.52 -0.01 0.95
N ASN A 93 22.31 0.28 0.47
CA ASN A 93 22.04 1.26 -0.58
C ASN A 93 21.43 2.58 -0.07
N GLU A 94 21.52 2.89 1.23
CA GLU A 94 20.95 4.12 1.79
C GLU A 94 21.49 5.39 1.11
N TRP A 95 22.81 5.44 0.87
CA TRP A 95 23.44 6.60 0.23
C TRP A 95 22.94 6.79 -1.21
N ILE A 96 22.93 5.72 -2.01
CA ILE A 96 22.56 5.80 -3.43
C ILE A 96 21.06 6.04 -3.60
N ARG A 97 20.21 5.49 -2.73
CA ARG A 97 18.78 5.80 -2.64
C ARG A 97 18.52 7.29 -2.50
N LYS A 98 19.25 7.96 -1.60
CA LYS A 98 19.14 9.42 -1.41
C LYS A 98 19.58 10.18 -2.67
N GLN A 99 20.60 9.70 -3.38
CA GLN A 99 21.02 10.32 -4.65
C GLN A 99 19.95 10.19 -5.73
N PHE A 100 19.36 9.00 -5.91
CA PHE A 100 18.24 8.79 -6.84
C PHE A 100 17.05 9.70 -6.50
N TYR A 101 16.66 9.78 -5.23
CA TYR A 101 15.56 10.66 -4.80
C TYR A 101 15.85 12.14 -5.11
N ASN A 102 17.08 12.60 -4.86
CA ASN A 102 17.50 13.97 -5.14
C ASN A 102 17.55 14.27 -6.65
N GLU A 103 18.02 13.32 -7.46
CA GLU A 103 18.03 13.42 -8.92
C GLU A 103 16.61 13.54 -9.47
N ALA A 104 15.70 12.70 -8.97
CA ALA A 104 14.29 12.72 -9.34
C ALA A 104 13.62 14.06 -8.96
N LYS A 105 13.87 14.54 -7.74
CA LYS A 105 13.37 15.86 -7.29
C LYS A 105 13.87 17.00 -8.17
N ARG A 106 15.16 17.01 -8.51
CA ARG A 106 15.73 18.04 -9.39
C ARG A 106 15.00 18.08 -10.75
N GLY A 107 14.67 16.90 -11.29
CA GLY A 107 13.91 16.81 -12.54
C GLY A 107 12.45 17.25 -12.39
N LEU A 108 11.78 16.96 -11.28
CA LEU A 108 10.44 17.50 -10.98
C LEU A 108 10.47 19.03 -10.87
N ASP A 109 11.41 19.59 -10.12
CA ASP A 109 11.56 21.03 -9.92
C ASP A 109 11.81 21.76 -11.25
N ALA A 110 12.59 21.16 -12.15
CA ALA A 110 12.82 21.70 -13.49
C ALA A 110 11.56 21.71 -14.38
N GLN A 111 10.57 20.86 -14.08
CA GLN A 111 9.28 20.78 -14.78
C GLN A 111 8.16 21.52 -14.03
N ASN A 112 8.46 22.19 -12.92
CA ASN A 112 7.46 22.81 -12.06
C ASN A 112 6.52 23.73 -12.87
N GLY A 113 5.22 23.57 -12.62
CA GLY A 113 4.16 24.28 -13.35
C GLY A 113 3.57 23.51 -14.53
N HIS A 114 4.20 22.44 -15.00
CA HIS A 114 3.66 21.58 -16.05
C HIS A 114 2.92 20.37 -15.45
N SER A 115 1.76 20.03 -16.02
CA SER A 115 1.06 18.77 -15.74
C SER A 115 1.27 17.83 -16.92
N SER A 116 2.00 16.73 -16.70
CA SER A 116 2.15 15.62 -17.66
C SER A 116 1.86 14.28 -16.97
N MET A 117 1.62 13.23 -17.75
CA MET A 117 1.43 11.88 -17.23
C MET A 117 2.61 11.43 -16.37
N ALA A 118 3.84 11.52 -16.92
CA ALA A 118 5.05 11.13 -16.19
C ALA A 118 5.26 11.93 -14.90
N TYR A 119 4.95 13.24 -14.89
CA TYR A 119 5.04 14.07 -13.68
C TYR A 119 4.09 13.57 -12.59
N VAL A 120 2.81 13.34 -12.93
CA VAL A 120 1.80 12.86 -11.97
C VAL A 120 2.11 11.43 -11.49
N ALA A 121 2.60 10.56 -12.38
CA ALA A 121 3.08 9.23 -12.03
C ALA A 121 4.27 9.29 -11.05
N THR A 122 5.21 10.22 -11.29
CA THR A 122 6.38 10.41 -10.40
C THR A 122 5.97 10.87 -9.02
N LEU A 123 4.99 11.78 -8.90
CA LEU A 123 4.44 12.14 -7.59
C LEU A 123 3.82 10.94 -6.87
N GLY A 124 3.24 9.98 -7.61
CA GLY A 124 2.69 8.75 -7.05
C GLY A 124 3.77 7.84 -6.46
N VAL A 125 4.84 7.62 -7.22
CA VAL A 125 6.02 6.86 -6.73
C VAL A 125 6.71 7.61 -5.58
N GLN A 126 6.74 8.94 -5.64
CA GLN A 126 7.28 9.76 -4.55
C GLN A 126 6.46 9.61 -3.28
N TRP A 127 5.13 9.56 -3.40
CA TRP A 127 4.24 9.30 -2.28
C TRP A 127 4.51 7.91 -1.69
N THR A 128 4.61 6.84 -2.51
CA THR A 128 4.90 5.50 -1.98
C THR A 128 6.24 5.47 -1.24
N TYR A 129 7.27 6.08 -1.81
CA TYR A 129 8.59 6.20 -1.20
C TYR A 129 8.55 6.92 0.14
N LEU A 130 7.89 8.09 0.20
CA LEU A 130 7.86 8.92 1.42
C LEU A 130 7.14 8.22 2.56
N ASN A 131 5.97 7.63 2.32
CA ASN A 131 5.21 6.93 3.35
C ASN A 131 5.95 5.67 3.83
N THR A 132 6.50 4.88 2.92
CA THR A 132 7.27 3.68 3.27
C THR A 132 8.51 4.03 4.10
N ASN A 133 9.10 5.20 3.84
CA ASN A 133 10.25 5.74 4.55
C ASN A 133 9.87 6.59 5.79
N GLY A 134 8.60 6.60 6.23
CA GLY A 134 8.11 7.28 7.43
C GLY A 134 8.18 8.81 7.37
N GLN A 135 7.98 9.39 6.18
CA GLN A 135 7.97 10.84 5.95
C GLN A 135 6.56 11.33 5.56
N ASP A 136 5.56 10.95 6.35
CA ASP A 136 4.14 11.09 6.03
C ASP A 136 3.70 12.53 5.79
N GLN A 137 4.20 13.51 6.55
CA GLN A 137 3.85 14.92 6.33
C GLN A 137 4.27 15.40 4.93
N LEU A 138 5.45 14.98 4.47
CA LEU A 138 5.90 15.24 3.10
C LEU A 138 5.09 14.42 2.10
N GLY A 139 4.76 13.17 2.43
CA GLY A 139 3.86 12.33 1.65
C GLY A 139 2.51 13.00 1.42
N ASN A 140 1.89 13.56 2.47
CA ASN A 140 0.63 14.28 2.42
C ASN A 140 0.72 15.52 1.53
N ALA A 141 1.81 16.29 1.61
CA ALA A 141 2.04 17.41 0.69
C ALA A 141 2.12 16.95 -0.78
N VAL A 142 2.86 15.87 -1.04
CA VAL A 142 2.96 15.27 -2.38
C VAL A 142 1.61 14.76 -2.89
N LEU A 143 0.80 14.13 -2.02
CA LEU A 143 -0.55 13.66 -2.35
C LEU A 143 -1.46 14.82 -2.78
N HIS A 144 -1.44 15.92 -2.02
CA HIS A 144 -2.23 17.12 -2.35
C HIS A 144 -1.78 17.73 -3.68
N GLU A 145 -0.48 17.81 -3.93
CA GLU A 145 0.04 18.23 -5.23
C GLU A 145 -0.42 17.29 -6.33
N GLN A 146 -0.35 15.97 -6.12
CA GLN A 146 -0.76 14.97 -7.11
C GLN A 146 -2.24 15.12 -7.47
N ILE A 147 -3.12 15.25 -6.47
CA ILE A 147 -4.57 15.51 -6.66
C ILE A 147 -4.78 16.78 -7.49
N TYR A 148 -4.04 17.85 -7.19
CA TYR A 148 -4.15 19.10 -7.92
C TYR A 148 -3.68 18.95 -9.38
N ARG A 149 -2.51 18.35 -9.60
CA ARG A 149 -1.90 18.20 -10.94
C ARG A 149 -2.66 17.22 -11.82
N ALA A 150 -3.27 16.17 -11.24
CA ALA A 150 -4.08 15.18 -11.93
C ALA A 150 -5.27 15.81 -12.69
N LYS A 151 -5.86 16.90 -12.17
CA LYS A 151 -6.95 17.63 -12.83
C LYS A 151 -6.54 18.20 -14.20
N GLY A 152 -5.24 18.38 -14.45
CA GLY A 152 -4.69 18.86 -15.71
C GLY A 152 -4.49 17.79 -16.79
N LEU A 153 -4.58 16.50 -16.46
CA LEU A 153 -4.18 15.41 -17.38
C LEU A 153 -5.03 15.36 -18.65
N GLU A 154 -6.35 15.53 -18.56
CA GLU A 154 -7.22 15.54 -19.74
C GLU A 154 -7.00 16.77 -20.64
N LYS A 155 -6.61 17.91 -20.05
CA LYS A 155 -6.19 19.08 -20.83
C LYS A 155 -4.85 18.82 -21.51
N TRP A 156 -3.89 18.24 -20.80
CA TRP A 156 -2.59 17.85 -21.34
C TRP A 156 -2.76 16.88 -22.51
N ARG A 157 -3.53 15.81 -22.35
CA ARG A 157 -3.79 14.80 -23.39
C ARG A 157 -4.46 15.39 -24.64
N ARG A 158 -5.41 16.32 -24.48
CA ARG A 158 -6.02 17.05 -25.62
C ARG A 158 -5.04 17.96 -26.36
N ASN A 159 -4.13 18.60 -25.64
CA ASN A 159 -3.12 19.47 -26.25
C ASN A 159 -2.09 18.69 -27.08
N LEU A 160 -1.80 17.44 -26.72
CA LEU A 160 -0.96 16.54 -27.52
C LEU A 160 -1.51 16.32 -28.93
N HIS A 161 -2.83 16.23 -29.10
CA HIS A 161 -3.46 16.13 -30.42
C HIS A 161 -3.36 17.43 -31.23
N ARG A 162 -3.36 18.59 -30.56
CA ARG A 162 -3.36 19.91 -31.21
C ARG A 162 -1.99 20.35 -31.71
N ASN A 163 -0.93 19.92 -31.02
CA ASN A 163 0.45 20.30 -31.31
C ASN A 163 1.15 19.28 -32.23
N GLY A 164 0.40 18.38 -32.88
CA GLY A 164 0.84 17.03 -33.25
C GLY A 164 2.14 16.88 -34.04
N ASP A 165 2.78 15.72 -33.85
CA ASP A 165 3.54 14.94 -34.84
C ASP A 165 3.81 13.51 -34.27
N MET A 166 2.85 12.97 -33.50
CA MET A 166 2.99 11.68 -32.83
C MET A 166 2.17 10.60 -33.54
N SER A 167 2.76 9.42 -33.71
CA SER A 167 2.08 8.32 -34.38
C SER A 167 0.82 7.89 -33.60
N PRO A 168 -0.24 7.43 -34.28
CA PRO A 168 -1.43 6.88 -33.62
C PRO A 168 -1.11 5.77 -32.62
N GLU A 169 -0.10 4.94 -32.90
CA GLU A 169 0.37 3.86 -32.03
C GLU A 169 0.95 4.40 -30.72
N TYR A 170 1.77 5.46 -30.80
CA TYR A 170 2.33 6.09 -29.61
C TYR A 170 1.25 6.79 -28.77
N LEU A 171 0.29 7.45 -29.41
CA LEU A 171 -0.87 8.02 -28.73
C LEU A 171 -1.72 6.95 -28.02
N SER A 172 -1.89 5.79 -28.65
CA SER A 172 -2.58 4.64 -28.03
C SER A 172 -1.83 4.12 -26.79
N LYS A 173 -0.50 4.07 -26.82
CA LYS A 173 0.34 3.73 -25.66
C LYS A 173 0.18 4.75 -24.52
N ILE A 174 0.11 6.04 -24.84
CA ILE A 174 -0.19 7.11 -23.86
C ILE A 174 -1.58 6.92 -23.27
N ASP A 175 -2.61 6.66 -24.09
CA ASP A 175 -3.96 6.46 -23.58
C ASP A 175 -4.07 5.24 -22.67
N ARG A 176 -3.45 4.12 -23.05
CA ARG A 176 -3.37 2.92 -22.21
C ARG A 176 -2.72 3.20 -20.85
N SER A 177 -1.64 3.99 -20.86
CA SER A 177 -0.92 4.40 -19.65
C SER A 177 -1.77 5.35 -18.79
N LEU A 178 -2.51 6.29 -19.42
CA LEU A 178 -3.43 7.19 -18.73
C LEU A 178 -4.63 6.48 -18.13
N ASP A 179 -5.15 5.43 -18.77
CA ASP A 179 -6.23 4.59 -18.23
C ASP A 179 -5.78 3.98 -16.90
N ARG A 180 -4.62 3.33 -16.87
CA ARG A 180 -4.02 2.76 -15.66
C ARG A 180 -3.71 3.80 -14.58
N LEU A 181 -3.10 4.92 -14.98
CA LEU A 181 -2.77 5.99 -14.05
C LEU A 181 -4.04 6.59 -13.42
N SER A 182 -5.10 6.81 -14.21
CA SER A 182 -6.34 7.39 -13.71
C SER A 182 -7.03 6.49 -12.68
N TRP A 183 -7.06 5.18 -12.93
CA TRP A 183 -7.58 4.22 -11.96
C TRP A 183 -6.68 4.11 -10.73
N SER A 184 -5.35 4.18 -10.88
CA SER A 184 -4.40 4.15 -9.76
C SER A 184 -4.54 5.38 -8.86
N LEU A 185 -4.70 6.56 -9.46
CA LEU A 185 -5.02 7.80 -8.75
C LEU A 185 -6.34 7.68 -7.98
N TYR A 186 -7.39 7.15 -8.63
CA TYR A 186 -8.67 6.93 -7.96
C TYR A 186 -8.53 5.96 -6.77
N THR A 187 -7.82 4.84 -6.93
CA THR A 187 -7.64 3.88 -5.84
C THR A 187 -6.83 4.47 -4.68
N LEU A 188 -5.74 5.18 -4.99
CA LEU A 188 -4.91 5.83 -3.98
C LEU A 188 -5.73 6.86 -3.21
N HIS A 189 -6.34 7.80 -3.93
CA HIS A 189 -7.07 8.88 -3.31
C HIS A 189 -8.25 8.35 -2.49
N SER A 190 -8.97 7.32 -2.97
CA SER A 190 -10.07 6.72 -2.20
C SER A 190 -9.55 6.07 -0.92
N LEU A 191 -8.44 5.33 -0.98
CA LEU A 191 -7.80 4.74 0.21
C LEU A 191 -7.35 5.80 1.22
N THR A 192 -6.64 6.84 0.77
CA THR A 192 -6.12 7.89 1.64
C THR A 192 -7.22 8.80 2.19
N LEU A 193 -8.25 9.11 1.39
CA LEU A 193 -9.30 10.04 1.77
C LEU A 193 -10.41 9.38 2.60
N MET A 194 -10.53 8.05 2.53
CA MET A 194 -11.28 7.30 3.54
C MET A 194 -10.68 7.54 4.91
N SER A 195 -9.34 7.50 5.07
CA SER A 195 -8.67 7.81 6.34
C SER A 195 -8.88 9.26 6.81
N LEU A 196 -9.04 10.20 5.88
CA LEU A 196 -9.11 11.66 6.13
C LEU A 196 -10.54 12.26 6.17
N GLU A 197 -11.60 11.44 6.10
CA GLU A 197 -13.01 11.89 6.03
C GLU A 197 -13.34 12.87 4.87
N ARG A 198 -12.63 12.73 3.73
CA ARG A 198 -12.68 13.70 2.61
C ARG A 198 -13.03 13.06 1.26
N THR A 199 -13.81 11.99 1.26
CA THR A 199 -14.14 11.20 0.05
C THR A 199 -14.91 11.96 -1.03
N GLU A 200 -15.54 13.09 -0.71
CA GLU A 200 -16.20 13.96 -1.68
C GLU A 200 -15.25 14.52 -2.76
N LEU A 201 -13.93 14.49 -2.52
CA LEU A 201 -12.91 14.99 -3.44
C LEU A 201 -12.58 14.01 -4.57
N THR A 202 -13.00 12.74 -4.45
CA THR A 202 -12.70 11.67 -5.41
C THR A 202 -13.87 11.41 -6.35
N LYS A 203 -13.62 11.53 -7.66
CA LYS A 203 -14.58 11.13 -8.71
C LYS A 203 -14.10 9.85 -9.37
N VAL A 204 -15.04 8.96 -9.65
CA VAL A 204 -14.79 7.75 -10.44
C VAL A 204 -14.24 8.19 -11.81
N PRO A 205 -13.13 7.61 -12.30
CA PRO A 205 -12.57 7.92 -13.60
C PRO A 205 -13.58 7.63 -14.73
N THR A 206 -13.61 8.50 -15.74
CA THR A 206 -14.39 8.25 -16.97
C THR A 206 -13.66 7.36 -17.97
N ARG A 207 -12.37 7.10 -17.72
CA ARG A 207 -11.51 6.25 -18.55
C ARG A 207 -11.82 4.77 -18.34
N PRO A 208 -11.71 3.92 -19.37
CA PRO A 208 -11.98 2.49 -19.24
C PRO A 208 -11.04 1.82 -18.24
N LYS A 209 -11.52 0.79 -17.56
CA LYS A 209 -10.65 -0.09 -16.76
C LYS A 209 -9.77 -0.92 -17.71
N PRO A 210 -8.55 -1.31 -17.29
CA PRO A 210 -7.72 -2.23 -18.06
C PRO A 210 -8.46 -3.54 -18.36
N PRO A 211 -8.25 -4.16 -19.53
CA PRO A 211 -8.92 -5.43 -19.86
C PRO A 211 -8.41 -6.57 -18.96
N SER A 212 -9.33 -7.45 -18.55
CA SER A 212 -8.98 -8.67 -17.82
C SER A 212 -8.09 -9.57 -18.66
N ASP A 213 -7.12 -10.22 -18.01
CA ASP A 213 -6.21 -11.19 -18.60
C ASP A 213 -6.57 -12.65 -18.27
N HIS A 214 -7.69 -12.92 -17.60
CA HIS A 214 -8.12 -14.26 -17.16
C HIS A 214 -8.15 -15.33 -18.26
N HIS A 215 -8.42 -14.93 -19.51
CA HIS A 215 -8.52 -15.85 -20.65
C HIS A 215 -7.24 -15.92 -21.50
N LYS A 216 -6.17 -15.20 -21.12
CA LYS A 216 -4.91 -15.31 -21.86
C LYS A 216 -4.34 -16.72 -21.65
N LYS A 217 -3.99 -17.38 -22.75
CA LYS A 217 -3.47 -18.76 -22.72
C LYS A 217 -2.00 -18.84 -22.30
N ASN A 218 -1.26 -17.75 -22.50
CA ASN A 218 0.15 -17.64 -22.16
C ASN A 218 0.29 -16.63 -21.03
N HIS A 219 0.50 -17.14 -19.81
CA HIS A 219 0.97 -16.34 -18.70
C HIS A 219 2.42 -16.71 -18.45
N ASP A 220 3.32 -15.74 -18.58
CA ASP A 220 4.67 -15.90 -18.07
C ASP A 220 4.55 -16.11 -16.55
N GLY A 221 5.21 -17.15 -16.05
CA GLY A 221 5.13 -17.48 -14.63
C GLY A 221 5.78 -16.37 -13.81
N TRP A 222 5.04 -15.83 -12.85
CA TRP A 222 5.58 -14.87 -11.89
C TRP A 222 6.51 -15.61 -10.92
N MET A 223 7.64 -14.97 -10.61
CA MET A 223 8.57 -15.44 -9.60
C MET A 223 8.86 -14.31 -8.63
N PRO A 224 8.97 -14.61 -7.32
CA PRO A 224 9.55 -13.67 -6.38
C PRO A 224 10.99 -13.37 -6.80
N TYR A 225 11.43 -12.16 -6.52
CA TYR A 225 12.77 -11.67 -6.82
C TYR A 225 13.30 -10.95 -5.58
N PRO A 226 14.57 -11.13 -5.17
CA PRO A 226 15.64 -11.84 -5.86
C PRO A 226 15.73 -13.34 -5.55
N GLN A 227 14.85 -13.86 -4.69
CA GLN A 227 14.94 -15.24 -4.22
C GLN A 227 14.49 -16.25 -5.29
N PRO A 228 15.28 -17.30 -5.59
CA PRO A 228 14.86 -18.35 -6.51
C PRO A 228 13.60 -19.06 -6.01
N HIS A 229 12.61 -19.21 -6.89
CA HIS A 229 11.38 -19.93 -6.58
C HIS A 229 10.78 -20.48 -7.87
N ASN A 230 9.95 -21.52 -7.75
CA ASN A 230 9.22 -22.05 -8.90
C ASN A 230 8.22 -21.01 -9.42
N PRO A 231 8.14 -20.79 -10.74
CA PRO A 231 7.16 -19.87 -11.30
C PRO A 231 5.73 -20.25 -10.92
N VAL A 232 4.92 -19.26 -10.57
CA VAL A 232 3.49 -19.40 -10.32
C VAL A 232 2.69 -18.55 -11.29
N THR A 233 1.49 -19.01 -11.64
CA THR A 233 0.62 -18.25 -12.54
C THR A 233 0.11 -17.00 -11.83
N PHE A 234 0.30 -15.83 -12.46
CA PHE A 234 -0.26 -14.56 -11.99
C PHE A 234 -0.97 -13.81 -13.12
N HIS A 235 -2.24 -13.50 -12.87
CA HIS A 235 -3.07 -12.66 -13.73
C HIS A 235 -3.05 -11.22 -13.17
N HIS A 236 -2.06 -10.43 -13.60
CA HIS A 236 -1.79 -9.10 -13.08
C HIS A 236 -3.01 -8.18 -13.25
N ASN A 237 -3.68 -8.21 -14.42
CA ASN A 237 -4.85 -7.35 -14.64
C ASN A 237 -6.07 -7.85 -13.86
N CYS A 238 -6.27 -9.17 -13.69
CA CYS A 238 -7.32 -9.66 -12.80
C CYS A 238 -7.12 -9.17 -11.37
N HIS A 239 -5.91 -9.28 -10.83
CA HIS A 239 -5.60 -8.82 -9.46
C HIS A 239 -5.84 -7.32 -9.32
N TYR A 240 -5.38 -6.50 -10.27
CA TYR A 240 -5.63 -5.07 -10.24
C TYR A 240 -7.12 -4.73 -10.33
N LEU A 241 -7.89 -5.41 -11.19
CA LEU A 241 -9.34 -5.20 -11.31
C LEU A 241 -10.07 -5.57 -10.02
N ALA A 242 -9.63 -6.64 -9.34
CA ALA A 242 -10.16 -7.01 -8.03
C ALA A 242 -9.79 -5.97 -6.97
N PHE A 243 -8.54 -5.48 -6.95
CA PHE A 243 -8.15 -4.39 -6.07
C PHE A 243 -9.04 -3.15 -6.29
N VAL A 244 -9.23 -2.72 -7.54
CA VAL A 244 -10.12 -1.60 -7.90
C VAL A 244 -11.56 -1.86 -7.42
N SER A 245 -12.10 -3.07 -7.63
CA SER A 245 -13.49 -3.36 -7.22
C SER A 245 -13.66 -3.32 -5.70
N LEU A 246 -12.68 -3.81 -4.93
CA LEU A 246 -12.67 -3.70 -3.48
C LEU A 246 -12.69 -2.23 -3.02
N ILE A 247 -11.90 -1.37 -3.67
CA ILE A 247 -11.86 0.06 -3.32
C ILE A 247 -13.15 0.78 -3.72
N GLU A 248 -13.79 0.40 -4.83
CA GLU A 248 -15.11 0.92 -5.19
C GLU A 248 -16.16 0.55 -4.13
N GLU A 249 -16.17 -0.69 -3.64
CA GLU A 249 -17.06 -1.09 -2.54
C GLU A 249 -16.78 -0.28 -1.27
N ALA A 250 -15.52 -0.14 -0.88
CA ALA A 250 -15.11 0.62 0.30
C ALA A 250 -15.54 2.10 0.21
N ALA A 251 -15.35 2.73 -0.95
CA ALA A 251 -15.76 4.10 -1.20
C ALA A 251 -17.29 4.27 -1.15
N ARG A 252 -18.06 3.25 -1.58
CA ARG A 252 -19.53 3.25 -1.46
C ARG A 252 -19.98 3.17 0.00
N VAL A 253 -19.35 2.31 0.80
CA VAL A 253 -19.61 2.22 2.26
C VAL A 253 -19.38 3.58 2.91
N GLU A 254 -18.23 4.22 2.65
CA GLU A 254 -17.89 5.53 3.20
C GLU A 254 -18.89 6.61 2.78
N ALA A 255 -19.27 6.66 1.50
CA ALA A 255 -20.23 7.66 1.01
C ALA A 255 -21.62 7.49 1.66
N LEU A 256 -22.08 6.26 1.83
CA LEU A 256 -23.34 5.96 2.52
C LEU A 256 -23.26 6.26 4.02
N PHE A 257 -22.13 5.97 4.66
CA PHE A 257 -21.85 6.33 6.05
C PHE A 257 -21.96 7.84 6.27
N VAL A 258 -21.28 8.66 5.46
CA VAL A 258 -21.32 10.13 5.56
C VAL A 258 -22.74 10.65 5.36
N LYS A 259 -23.45 10.10 4.37
CA LYS A 259 -24.84 10.48 4.09
C LYS A 259 -25.77 10.11 5.25
N GLN A 260 -25.58 8.93 5.84
CA GLN A 260 -26.34 8.49 6.99
C GLN A 260 -26.09 9.36 8.21
N ALA A 261 -24.82 9.66 8.51
CA ALA A 261 -24.42 10.50 9.63
C ALA A 261 -25.07 11.89 9.57
N ARG A 262 -25.34 12.39 8.36
CA ARG A 262 -25.98 13.67 8.11
C ARG A 262 -27.51 13.61 8.16
N ASP A 263 -28.11 12.64 7.47
CA ASP A 263 -29.55 12.64 7.16
C ASP A 263 -30.38 11.75 8.11
N ASP A 264 -29.73 10.87 8.88
CA ASP A 264 -30.34 9.90 9.81
C ASP A 264 -31.60 9.19 9.24
N SER A 265 -31.41 8.37 8.20
CA SER A 265 -32.52 7.75 7.47
C SER A 265 -32.48 6.22 7.52
N SER A 266 -33.61 5.60 7.86
CA SER A 266 -33.73 4.14 7.84
C SER A 266 -33.50 3.53 6.44
N MET A 267 -33.78 4.28 5.37
CA MET A 267 -33.53 3.84 4.00
C MET A 267 -32.04 3.80 3.68
N ILE A 268 -31.29 4.80 4.13
CA ILE A 268 -29.83 4.86 3.91
C ILE A 268 -29.14 3.81 4.77
N MET A 269 -29.58 3.57 6.01
CA MET A 269 -29.10 2.44 6.83
C MET A 269 -29.30 1.09 6.15
N ALA A 270 -30.49 0.83 5.60
CA ALA A 270 -30.77 -0.42 4.91
C ALA A 270 -29.87 -0.61 3.66
N GLU A 271 -29.58 0.48 2.95
CA GLU A 271 -28.65 0.47 1.82
C GLU A 271 -27.20 0.22 2.28
N LEU A 272 -26.77 0.87 3.36
CA LEU A 272 -25.45 0.66 3.97
C LEU A 272 -25.28 -0.81 4.39
N GLU A 273 -26.23 -1.38 5.15
CA GLU A 273 -26.22 -2.79 5.55
C GLU A 273 -26.13 -3.75 4.35
N ASN A 274 -26.81 -3.40 3.24
CA ASN A 274 -26.75 -4.19 2.02
C ASN A 274 -25.37 -4.17 1.37
N VAL A 275 -24.74 -2.99 1.25
CA VAL A 275 -23.37 -2.87 0.73
C VAL A 275 -22.37 -3.57 1.64
N CYS A 276 -22.57 -3.51 2.96
CA CYS A 276 -21.72 -4.21 3.92
C CYS A 276 -21.77 -5.73 3.74
N ARG A 277 -22.96 -6.28 3.43
CA ARG A 277 -23.12 -7.71 3.10
C ARG A 277 -22.40 -8.07 1.80
N GLN A 278 -22.55 -7.23 0.77
CA GLN A 278 -21.84 -7.41 -0.50
C GLN A 278 -20.32 -7.38 -0.33
N LEU A 279 -19.80 -6.49 0.53
CA LEU A 279 -18.39 -6.47 0.89
C LEU A 279 -17.97 -7.78 1.59
N GLY A 280 -18.79 -8.30 2.52
CA GLY A 280 -18.53 -9.60 3.15
C GLY A 280 -18.45 -10.75 2.14
N ASP A 281 -19.36 -10.77 1.15
CA ASP A 281 -19.44 -11.79 0.09
C ASP A 281 -18.45 -11.55 -1.06
N TRP A 282 -17.73 -10.42 -1.07
CA TRP A 282 -16.83 -10.02 -2.14
C TRP A 282 -15.81 -11.09 -2.55
N PRO A 283 -15.17 -11.85 -1.64
CA PRO A 283 -14.26 -12.93 -2.01
C PRO A 283 -14.93 -14.00 -2.89
N HIS A 284 -16.24 -14.22 -2.74
CA HIS A 284 -17.01 -15.15 -3.56
C HIS A 284 -17.25 -14.65 -4.99
N THR A 285 -17.21 -13.33 -5.22
CA THR A 285 -17.38 -12.72 -6.54
C THR A 285 -16.11 -12.77 -7.41
N LEU A 286 -14.95 -13.01 -6.79
CA LEU A 286 -13.67 -13.09 -7.50
C LEU A 286 -13.63 -14.22 -8.53
N PRO A 287 -12.89 -14.04 -9.65
CA PRO A 287 -12.62 -15.12 -10.59
C PRO A 287 -11.77 -16.21 -9.94
N GLU A 288 -11.82 -17.42 -10.50
CA GLU A 288 -11.13 -18.60 -9.94
C GLU A 288 -9.63 -18.37 -9.75
N CYS A 289 -8.99 -17.62 -10.65
CA CYS A 289 -7.57 -17.32 -10.58
C CYS A 289 -7.14 -16.42 -9.41
N LEU A 290 -8.09 -15.83 -8.68
CA LEU A 290 -7.84 -14.99 -7.49
C LEU A 290 -8.44 -15.59 -6.22
N LYS A 291 -9.01 -16.80 -6.30
CA LYS A 291 -9.46 -17.52 -5.11
C LYS A 291 -8.24 -17.95 -4.28
N MET A 292 -8.42 -17.95 -2.97
CA MET A 292 -7.39 -18.44 -2.05
C MET A 292 -7.20 -19.95 -2.22
N HIS A 293 -5.94 -20.37 -2.28
CA HIS A 293 -5.51 -21.75 -2.24
C HIS A 293 -4.13 -21.83 -1.54
N GLU A 294 -3.65 -23.04 -1.25
CA GLU A 294 -2.43 -23.26 -0.46
C GLU A 294 -1.20 -22.54 -1.04
N LYS A 295 -1.05 -22.59 -2.37
CA LYS A 295 0.05 -21.97 -3.13
C LYS A 295 -0.29 -20.59 -3.70
N SER A 296 -1.24 -19.87 -3.12
CA SER A 296 -1.57 -18.53 -3.62
C SER A 296 -0.34 -17.63 -3.56
N MET A 297 -0.17 -16.85 -4.61
CA MET A 297 0.90 -15.86 -4.70
C MET A 297 0.73 -14.76 -3.65
N PRO A 298 1.80 -14.09 -3.21
CA PRO A 298 1.74 -13.17 -2.08
C PRO A 298 0.85 -11.96 -2.34
N HIS A 299 0.76 -11.47 -3.60
CA HIS A 299 -0.14 -10.36 -3.95
C HIS A 299 -1.63 -10.74 -3.85
N VAL A 300 -2.00 -11.99 -4.15
CA VAL A 300 -3.37 -12.48 -3.97
C VAL A 300 -3.67 -12.62 -2.49
N ILE A 301 -2.76 -13.21 -1.70
CA ILE A 301 -2.95 -13.31 -0.24
C ILE A 301 -3.10 -11.91 0.39
N ALA A 302 -2.27 -10.96 -0.02
CA ALA A 302 -2.34 -9.57 0.42
C ALA A 302 -3.65 -8.86 -0.01
N LEU A 303 -4.26 -9.25 -1.13
CA LEU A 303 -5.59 -8.76 -1.55
C LEU A 303 -6.70 -9.23 -0.61
N HIS A 304 -6.66 -10.49 -0.19
CA HIS A 304 -7.60 -11.00 0.81
C HIS A 304 -7.34 -10.37 2.19
N ALA A 305 -6.09 -10.11 2.57
CA ALA A 305 -5.78 -9.37 3.80
C ALA A 305 -6.31 -7.92 3.76
N LEU A 306 -6.19 -7.25 2.60
CA LEU A 306 -6.74 -5.92 2.39
C LEU A 306 -8.27 -5.91 2.45
N HIS A 307 -8.94 -6.95 1.92
CA HIS A 307 -10.38 -7.11 2.07
C HIS A 307 -10.80 -7.19 3.55
N ARG A 308 -10.11 -8.01 4.36
CA ARG A 308 -10.35 -8.08 5.81
C ARG A 308 -10.12 -6.74 6.51
N TRP A 309 -9.11 -5.99 6.07
CA TRP A 309 -8.91 -4.63 6.54
C TRP A 309 -10.11 -3.72 6.26
N VAL A 310 -10.65 -3.71 5.03
CA VAL A 310 -11.86 -2.91 4.71
C VAL A 310 -13.04 -3.34 5.59
N VAL A 311 -13.22 -4.64 5.84
CA VAL A 311 -14.27 -5.15 6.73
C VAL A 311 -14.10 -4.64 8.17
N VAL A 312 -12.87 -4.59 8.70
CA VAL A 312 -12.58 -4.01 10.02
C VAL A 312 -12.93 -2.52 10.06
N MET A 313 -12.54 -1.76 9.04
CA MET A 313 -12.83 -0.32 8.95
C MET A 313 -14.33 -0.04 8.90
N MET A 314 -15.06 -0.81 8.10
CA MET A 314 -16.52 -0.75 8.02
C MET A 314 -17.18 -1.09 9.36
N ALA A 315 -16.79 -2.19 10.00
CA ALA A 315 -17.37 -2.62 11.27
C ALA A 315 -17.21 -1.54 12.36
N LYS A 316 -16.06 -0.88 12.41
CA LYS A 316 -15.81 0.27 13.30
C LYS A 316 -16.75 1.44 13.03
N GLN A 317 -16.90 1.82 11.76
CA GLN A 317 -17.78 2.92 11.36
C GLN A 317 -19.24 2.65 11.74
N ILE A 318 -19.76 1.46 11.46
CA ILE A 318 -21.14 1.13 11.79
C ILE A 318 -21.35 1.12 13.31
N ALA A 319 -20.40 0.56 14.07
CA ALA A 319 -20.46 0.61 15.53
C ALA A 319 -20.47 2.05 16.07
N ALA A 320 -19.74 2.97 15.43
CA ALA A 320 -19.74 4.39 15.79
C ALA A 320 -21.08 5.07 15.54
N LEU A 321 -21.71 4.78 14.39
CA LEU A 321 -23.06 5.25 14.05
C LEU A 321 -24.07 4.77 15.09
N GLU A 322 -24.06 3.47 15.41
CA GLU A 322 -24.96 2.88 16.40
C GLU A 322 -24.75 3.47 17.81
N ALA A 323 -23.52 3.90 18.11
CA ALA A 323 -23.18 4.56 19.36
C ALA A 323 -23.55 6.05 19.42
N GLY A 324 -23.88 6.67 18.29
CA GLY A 324 -24.03 8.12 18.19
C GLY A 324 -22.72 8.88 18.40
N LYS A 325 -21.57 8.20 18.35
CA LYS A 325 -20.22 8.77 18.51
C LYS A 325 -19.54 8.90 17.15
N LEU A 326 -20.04 9.82 16.33
CA LEU A 326 -19.58 10.01 14.94
C LEU A 326 -18.13 10.51 14.81
N LYS A 327 -17.60 11.16 15.84
CA LYS A 327 -16.23 11.73 15.84
C LYS A 327 -15.18 10.79 16.42
N GLU A 328 -15.61 9.73 17.11
CA GLU A 328 -14.75 8.82 17.86
C GLU A 328 -15.25 7.37 17.67
N PRO A 329 -14.99 6.74 16.52
CA PRO A 329 -15.49 5.40 16.22
C PRO A 329 -14.81 4.31 17.06
N SER A 330 -15.32 4.09 18.28
CA SER A 330 -14.87 3.02 19.18
C SER A 330 -15.79 1.80 19.15
N LEU A 331 -15.21 0.62 18.91
CA LEU A 331 -15.89 -0.68 19.09
C LEU A 331 -16.12 -1.01 20.58
N VAL A 332 -15.52 -0.25 21.50
CA VAL A 332 -15.62 -0.44 22.96
C VAL A 332 -16.84 0.27 23.52
N GLU A 333 -17.19 1.43 22.97
CA GLU A 333 -18.20 2.33 23.53
C GLU A 333 -19.58 2.22 22.88
N THR A 334 -19.78 1.23 22.01
CA THR A 334 -21.10 0.93 21.44
C THR A 334 -22.07 0.61 22.59
N PRO A 335 -23.20 1.33 22.72
CA PRO A 335 -24.10 1.16 23.85
C PRO A 335 -24.52 -0.29 23.97
N GLN A 336 -24.25 -0.88 25.14
CA GLN A 336 -24.77 -2.17 25.54
C GLN A 336 -26.30 -2.09 25.58
N LYS A 337 -26.95 -2.27 24.42
CA LYS A 337 -28.21 -3.02 24.43
C LYS A 337 -27.86 -4.46 24.78
N ASP A 338 -28.79 -5.21 25.37
CA ASP A 338 -28.61 -6.56 25.97
C ASP A 338 -28.02 -7.67 25.04
N LYS A 339 -27.46 -7.33 23.88
CA LYS A 339 -26.79 -8.23 22.93
C LYS A 339 -25.37 -7.72 22.62
N ARG A 340 -24.40 -8.65 22.65
CA ARG A 340 -23.01 -8.44 22.20
C ARG A 340 -23.02 -7.81 20.79
N SER A 341 -22.29 -6.71 20.59
CA SER A 341 -22.22 -6.04 19.28
C SER A 341 -21.65 -7.01 18.24
N PRO A 342 -22.38 -7.32 17.15
CA PRO A 342 -21.89 -8.22 16.10
C PRO A 342 -20.64 -7.66 15.41
N TRP A 343 -20.50 -6.32 15.38
CA TRP A 343 -19.39 -5.63 14.72
C TRP A 343 -18.05 -5.85 15.42
N LYS A 344 -18.05 -5.96 16.75
CA LYS A 344 -16.84 -6.28 17.52
C LYS A 344 -16.33 -7.69 17.18
N GLU A 345 -17.24 -8.65 17.08
CA GLU A 345 -16.91 -10.03 16.71
C GLU A 345 -16.37 -10.12 15.28
N ILE A 346 -17.02 -9.44 14.33
CA ILE A 346 -16.58 -9.35 12.94
C ILE A 346 -15.17 -8.74 12.85
N SER A 347 -14.92 -7.66 13.58
CA SER A 347 -13.62 -6.98 13.61
C SER A 347 -12.51 -7.88 14.14
N ILE A 348 -12.70 -8.51 15.31
CA ILE A 348 -11.70 -9.41 15.90
C ILE A 348 -11.44 -10.61 14.99
N THR A 349 -12.50 -11.23 14.45
CA THR A 349 -12.37 -12.37 13.52
C THR A 349 -11.56 -11.98 12.28
N SER A 350 -11.87 -10.82 11.69
CA SER A 350 -11.15 -10.31 10.52
C SER A 350 -9.68 -10.01 10.85
N CYS A 351 -9.38 -9.52 12.05
CA CYS A 351 -7.99 -9.29 12.49
C CYS A 351 -7.21 -10.60 12.67
N ILE A 352 -7.87 -11.66 13.17
CA ILE A 352 -7.28 -13.00 13.27
C ILE A 352 -6.96 -13.54 11.86
N GLU A 353 -7.91 -13.46 10.94
CA GLU A 353 -7.72 -13.88 9.54
C GLU A 353 -6.59 -13.10 8.86
N ILE A 354 -6.42 -11.79 9.15
CA ILE A 354 -5.25 -11.03 8.67
C ILE A 354 -3.94 -11.68 9.18
N GLY A 355 -3.87 -12.02 10.47
CA GLY A 355 -2.70 -12.69 11.04
C GLY A 355 -2.37 -14.02 10.35
N GLU A 356 -3.38 -14.82 10.02
CA GLU A 356 -3.22 -16.10 9.31
C GLU A 356 -2.74 -15.91 7.87
N LEU A 357 -3.32 -14.96 7.14
CA LEU A 357 -2.96 -14.66 5.75
C LEU A 357 -1.50 -14.17 5.65
N LEU A 358 -1.09 -13.29 6.56
CA LEU A 358 0.27 -12.74 6.53
C LEU A 358 1.31 -13.76 6.99
N GLU A 359 0.95 -14.66 7.91
CA GLU A 359 1.77 -15.81 8.25
C GLU A 359 1.92 -16.77 7.05
N GLN A 360 0.86 -16.98 6.26
CA GLN A 360 0.94 -17.75 5.02
C GLN A 360 1.90 -17.12 4.01
N ILE A 361 1.92 -15.79 3.87
CA ILE A 361 2.95 -15.11 3.04
C ILE A 361 4.34 -15.45 3.56
N ARG A 362 4.57 -15.29 4.86
CA ARG A 362 5.87 -15.51 5.49
C ARG A 362 6.37 -16.96 5.32
N LEU A 363 5.48 -17.94 5.53
CA LEU A 363 5.82 -19.36 5.45
C LEU A 363 6.07 -19.83 4.02
N ASN A 364 5.29 -19.35 3.05
CA ASN A 364 5.37 -19.80 1.66
C ASN A 364 6.40 -19.03 0.82
N TRP A 365 6.62 -17.75 1.13
CA TRP A 365 7.40 -16.83 0.29
C TRP A 365 8.59 -16.19 1.01
N GLY A 366 8.73 -16.44 2.31
CA GLY A 366 9.78 -15.86 3.15
C GLY A 366 9.37 -14.53 3.79
N ALA A 367 10.20 -14.06 4.72
CA ALA A 367 9.95 -12.84 5.49
C ALA A 367 10.64 -11.58 4.92
N ASP A 368 11.47 -11.77 3.89
CA ASP A 368 12.33 -10.70 3.40
C ASP A 368 11.65 -9.83 2.35
N HIS A 369 10.93 -10.41 1.40
CA HIS A 369 10.25 -9.61 0.38
C HIS A 369 8.77 -9.92 0.40
N PHE A 370 7.96 -8.87 0.41
CA PHE A 370 6.51 -8.95 0.48
C PHE A 370 5.90 -7.69 -0.11
N PRO A 371 4.62 -7.72 -0.53
CA PRO A 371 3.96 -6.53 -1.06
C PRO A 371 3.76 -5.49 0.04
N VAL A 372 4.33 -4.28 -0.14
CA VAL A 372 4.34 -3.23 0.91
C VAL A 372 2.94 -2.85 1.39
N ILE A 373 1.91 -3.01 0.55
CA ILE A 373 0.53 -2.70 0.92
C ILE A 373 0.02 -3.47 2.15
N ILE A 374 0.65 -4.60 2.51
CA ILE A 374 0.28 -5.34 3.73
C ILE A 374 0.50 -4.53 5.01
N MET A 375 1.28 -3.45 4.97
CA MET A 375 1.46 -2.58 6.14
C MET A 375 0.13 -1.97 6.63
N GLN A 376 -0.82 -1.72 5.73
CA GLN A 376 -2.15 -1.22 6.08
C GLN A 376 -2.97 -2.21 6.94
N PRO A 377 -3.24 -3.47 6.48
CA PRO A 377 -3.91 -4.47 7.31
C PRO A 377 -3.14 -4.80 8.59
N ILE A 378 -1.79 -4.81 8.55
CA ILE A 378 -0.96 -5.04 9.75
C ILE A 378 -1.21 -3.96 10.81
N ALA A 379 -1.03 -2.69 10.44
CA ALA A 379 -1.15 -1.57 11.37
C ALA A 379 -2.56 -1.48 11.98
N THR A 380 -3.57 -1.91 11.24
CA THR A 380 -4.95 -2.00 11.70
C THR A 380 -5.20 -3.20 12.61
N ALA A 381 -4.71 -4.39 12.28
CA ALA A 381 -5.08 -5.61 12.99
C ALA A 381 -4.45 -5.74 14.38
N VAL A 382 -3.27 -5.15 14.61
CA VAL A 382 -2.55 -5.31 15.89
C VAL A 382 -3.28 -4.72 17.09
N PHE A 383 -4.05 -3.63 16.92
CA PHE A 383 -4.68 -2.93 18.05
C PHE A 383 -6.02 -3.53 18.50
N PRO A 384 -6.97 -3.89 17.63
CA PRO A 384 -8.22 -4.54 18.05
C PRO A 384 -7.98 -5.88 18.74
N LEU A 385 -6.92 -6.61 18.34
CA LEU A 385 -6.56 -7.87 18.98
C LEU A 385 -6.18 -7.70 20.46
N LEU A 386 -5.71 -6.52 20.87
CA LEU A 386 -5.41 -6.23 22.29
C LEU A 386 -6.65 -6.38 23.18
N GLU A 387 -7.84 -6.07 22.67
CA GLU A 387 -9.09 -6.19 23.42
C GLU A 387 -9.53 -7.64 23.62
N GLY A 388 -9.07 -8.57 22.77
CA GLY A 388 -9.42 -9.99 22.82
C GLY A 388 -8.48 -10.83 23.66
N LEU A 389 -7.31 -10.32 24.08
CA LEU A 389 -6.21 -11.16 24.58
C LEU A 389 -6.57 -12.02 25.79
N ASN A 390 -7.39 -11.53 26.72
CA ASN A 390 -7.71 -12.28 27.94
C ASN A 390 -8.67 -13.46 27.70
N ASP A 391 -9.53 -13.35 26.69
CA ASP A 391 -10.65 -14.27 26.49
C ASP A 391 -10.46 -15.21 25.29
N ARG A 392 -9.43 -14.97 24.45
CA ARG A 392 -9.28 -15.56 23.12
C ARG A 392 -7.85 -16.03 22.81
N PRO A 393 -7.58 -17.35 22.89
CA PRO A 393 -6.27 -17.91 22.54
C PRO A 393 -5.87 -17.65 21.08
N ASP A 394 -6.84 -17.67 20.16
CA ASP A 394 -6.69 -17.33 18.74
C ASP A 394 -6.26 -15.86 18.54
N SER A 395 -6.75 -14.93 19.35
CA SER A 395 -6.29 -13.52 19.31
C SER A 395 -4.83 -13.37 19.76
N GLN A 396 -4.40 -14.15 20.76
CA GLN A 396 -3.00 -14.16 21.21
C GLN A 396 -2.07 -14.69 20.12
N ASP A 397 -2.44 -15.80 19.48
CA ASP A 397 -1.69 -16.41 18.39
C ASP A 397 -1.62 -15.50 17.17
N ALA A 398 -2.74 -14.89 16.76
CA ALA A 398 -2.78 -13.91 15.67
C ALA A 398 -1.90 -12.69 15.96
N LEU A 399 -1.95 -12.14 17.18
CA LEU A 399 -1.10 -11.00 17.56
C LEU A 399 0.39 -11.36 17.46
N PHE A 400 0.77 -12.57 17.86
CA PHE A 400 2.15 -13.03 17.76
C PHE A 400 2.62 -13.14 16.30
N LYS A 401 1.81 -13.76 15.43
CA LYS A 401 2.07 -13.84 13.98
C LYS A 401 2.26 -12.44 13.36
N LEU A 402 1.41 -11.49 13.73
CA LEU A 402 1.53 -10.10 13.30
C LEU A 402 2.81 -9.46 13.82
N CYS A 403 3.17 -9.64 15.10
CA CYS A 403 4.41 -9.10 15.67
C CYS A 403 5.67 -9.59 14.94
N ILE A 404 5.70 -10.88 14.57
CA ILE A 404 6.80 -11.44 13.74
C ILE A 404 6.86 -10.73 12.39
N THR A 405 5.72 -10.56 11.73
CA THR A 405 5.63 -9.92 10.41
C THR A 405 6.04 -8.45 10.48
N VAL A 406 5.57 -7.70 11.48
CA VAL A 406 5.94 -6.30 11.69
C VAL A 406 7.43 -6.17 12.01
N ARG A 407 7.99 -7.09 12.80
CA ARG A 407 9.43 -7.14 13.10
C ARG A 407 10.27 -7.40 11.85
N ALA A 408 9.82 -8.27 10.95
CA ALA A 408 10.50 -8.47 9.67
C ALA A 408 10.44 -7.20 8.81
N ALA A 409 9.25 -6.57 8.73
CA ALA A 409 9.03 -5.33 7.99
C ALA A 409 9.85 -4.16 8.55
N SER A 410 9.99 -4.06 9.87
CA SER A 410 10.67 -2.95 10.55
C SER A 410 12.18 -2.90 10.29
N ARG A 411 12.76 -3.99 9.76
CA ARG A 411 14.15 -4.00 9.28
C ARG A 411 14.33 -3.09 8.06
N ARG A 412 13.32 -2.99 7.18
CA ARG A 412 13.35 -2.19 5.95
C ARG A 412 12.59 -0.88 6.08
N PHE A 413 11.40 -0.95 6.67
CA PHE A 413 10.43 0.13 6.61
C PHE A 413 10.28 0.80 7.98
N ARG A 414 10.45 2.12 8.04
CA ARG A 414 10.33 2.88 9.29
C ARG A 414 8.93 2.75 9.90
N VAL A 415 7.92 2.68 9.04
CA VAL A 415 6.53 2.40 9.35
C VAL A 415 6.35 1.20 10.31
N GLY A 416 7.07 0.09 10.06
CA GLY A 416 7.00 -1.10 10.91
C GLY A 416 7.60 -0.87 12.30
N LYS A 417 8.66 -0.06 12.41
CA LYS A 417 9.23 0.34 13.71
C LYS A 417 8.20 1.12 14.51
N GLY A 418 7.49 2.01 13.83
CA GLY A 418 6.41 2.81 14.42
C GLY A 418 5.28 1.98 15.00
N VAL A 419 4.78 1.00 14.25
CA VAL A 419 3.73 0.08 14.71
C VAL A 419 4.15 -0.67 15.99
N LEU A 420 5.38 -1.20 16.05
CA LEU A 420 5.87 -1.92 17.25
C LEU A 420 5.99 -1.01 18.47
N LEU A 421 6.47 0.23 18.28
CA LEU A 421 6.59 1.21 19.35
C LEU A 421 5.22 1.59 19.90
N LEU A 422 4.26 1.88 19.01
CA LEU A 422 2.90 2.23 19.42
C LEU A 422 2.21 1.05 20.12
N LEU A 423 2.35 -0.17 19.60
CA LEU A 423 1.84 -1.37 20.26
C LEU A 423 2.36 -1.52 21.70
N HIS A 424 3.68 -1.35 21.89
CA HIS A 424 4.29 -1.43 23.22
C HIS A 424 3.78 -0.33 24.16
N GLN A 425 3.69 0.91 23.66
CA GLN A 425 3.20 2.06 24.43
C GLN A 425 1.73 1.89 24.82
N THR A 426 0.86 1.52 23.87
CA THR A 426 -0.56 1.28 24.11
C THR A 426 -0.77 0.16 25.15
N ALA A 427 -0.03 -0.95 25.04
CA ALA A 427 -0.12 -2.03 26.01
C ALA A 427 0.25 -1.57 27.43
N LYS A 428 1.31 -0.76 27.55
CA LYS A 428 1.75 -0.20 28.83
C LYS A 428 0.75 0.81 29.41
N GLN A 429 0.25 1.74 28.61
CA GLN A 429 -0.72 2.75 29.03
C GLN A 429 -2.03 2.12 29.51
N ARG A 430 -2.48 1.06 28.83
CA ARG A 430 -3.74 0.36 29.15
C ARG A 430 -3.58 -0.79 30.17
N ASN A 431 -2.38 -0.99 30.72
CA ASN A 431 -2.08 -2.11 31.62
C ASN A 431 -2.46 -3.49 31.04
N ILE A 432 -2.27 -3.68 29.73
CA ILE A 432 -2.55 -4.93 29.03
C ILE A 432 -1.32 -5.83 29.11
N VAL A 433 -1.50 -7.06 29.62
CA VAL A 433 -0.44 -8.08 29.65
C VAL A 433 -0.38 -8.76 28.29
N LEU A 434 0.68 -8.48 27.53
CA LEU A 434 0.91 -9.13 26.23
C LEU A 434 1.29 -10.61 26.40
N PRO A 435 1.03 -11.48 25.42
CA PRO A 435 1.54 -12.85 25.41
C PRO A 435 3.08 -12.89 25.59
N GLU A 436 3.60 -13.91 26.28
CA GLU A 436 5.03 -13.99 26.65
C GLU A 436 5.96 -13.91 25.43
N ASN A 437 5.60 -14.63 24.36
CA ASN A 437 6.29 -14.60 23.07
C ASN A 437 6.30 -13.21 22.40
N CYS A 438 5.22 -12.44 22.53
CA CYS A 438 5.16 -11.04 22.08
C CYS A 438 6.05 -10.13 22.96
N GLN A 439 6.05 -10.34 24.28
CA GLN A 439 6.91 -9.57 25.19
C GLN A 439 8.39 -9.78 24.89
N GLN A 440 8.82 -11.04 24.70
CA GLN A 440 10.19 -11.38 24.34
C GLN A 440 10.59 -10.72 23.00
N LEU A 441 9.70 -10.77 22.01
CA LEU A 441 9.93 -10.16 20.70
C LEU A 441 10.09 -8.64 20.78
N LEU A 442 9.26 -7.95 21.57
CA LEU A 442 9.35 -6.51 21.77
C LEU A 442 10.58 -6.11 22.60
N ALA A 443 10.95 -6.88 23.62
CA ALA A 443 12.14 -6.65 24.42
C ALA A 443 13.42 -6.76 23.58
N ASP A 444 13.52 -7.79 22.76
CA ASP A 444 14.58 -7.96 21.75
C ASP A 444 14.68 -6.75 20.82
N PHE A 445 13.53 -6.24 20.36
CA PHE A 445 13.46 -5.10 19.46
C PHE A 445 13.94 -3.81 20.13
N SER A 446 13.49 -3.55 21.36
CA SER A 446 13.92 -2.38 22.14
C SER A 446 15.42 -2.41 22.46
N ALA A 447 15.97 -3.56 22.81
CA ALA A 447 17.39 -3.72 23.18
C ALA A 447 18.36 -3.45 22.01
N ARG A 448 17.95 -3.73 20.77
CA ARG A 448 18.81 -3.59 19.57
C ARG A 448 18.87 -2.18 18.99
N MET A 449 18.01 -1.28 19.41
CA MET A 449 17.76 -0.02 18.68
C MET A 449 18.15 1.26 19.44
N ASP A 450 18.83 1.21 20.59
CA ASP A 450 19.25 2.40 21.36
C ASP A 450 18.15 3.49 21.44
N PHE A 451 16.91 3.07 21.71
CA PHE A 451 15.76 3.97 21.84
C PHE A 451 15.79 4.69 23.20
N GLN A 452 16.78 5.57 23.41
CA GLN A 452 16.76 6.57 24.50
C GLN A 452 16.08 7.88 24.08
N ARG A 453 15.56 7.99 22.85
CA ARG A 453 14.69 9.10 22.48
C ARG A 453 13.26 8.79 22.87
N THR A 454 12.78 9.49 23.89
CA THR A 454 11.35 9.70 24.16
C THR A 454 10.72 10.17 22.85
N VAL A 455 9.94 9.31 22.20
CA VAL A 455 9.07 9.70 21.10
C VAL A 455 7.94 10.47 21.76
N ASN A 456 7.93 11.80 21.60
CA ASN A 456 7.00 12.67 22.31
C ASN A 456 5.63 12.78 21.61
N GLY A 457 5.40 12.06 20.50
CA GLY A 457 4.10 11.99 19.82
C GLY A 457 4.09 11.06 18.60
N ILE A 458 2.89 10.66 18.16
CA ILE A 458 2.65 9.83 16.96
C ILE A 458 3.17 10.51 15.68
N SER A 459 3.18 11.85 15.64
CA SER A 459 3.69 12.65 14.53
C SER A 459 5.19 12.46 14.26
N ASP A 460 5.98 12.07 15.27
CA ASP A 460 7.41 11.75 15.12
C ASP A 460 7.65 10.35 14.52
N ILE A 461 6.60 9.53 14.42
CA ILE A 461 6.69 8.14 13.98
C ILE A 461 6.45 8.00 12.46
N GLY A 462 5.84 9.01 11.82
CA GLY A 462 5.52 8.98 10.38
C GLY A 462 4.54 7.85 10.06
N MET A 463 3.40 7.86 10.76
CA MET A 463 2.33 6.85 10.61
C MET A 463 0.93 7.46 10.46
N GLU A 464 0.81 8.79 10.31
CA GLU A 464 -0.47 9.51 10.34
C GLU A 464 -1.44 8.96 9.27
N TYR A 465 -0.99 8.69 8.04
CA TYR A 465 -1.84 8.13 6.99
C TYR A 465 -2.39 6.72 7.33
N LEU A 466 -1.62 5.92 8.08
CA LEU A 466 -1.98 4.56 8.48
C LEU A 466 -2.81 4.51 9.76
N LEU A 467 -2.66 5.51 10.63
CA LEU A 467 -3.17 5.54 11.99
C LEU A 467 -4.19 6.66 12.26
N GLU A 468 -4.53 7.51 11.30
CA GLU A 468 -5.46 8.64 11.52
C GLU A 468 -6.82 8.19 12.07
N LYS A 469 -7.33 7.01 11.66
CA LYS A 469 -8.56 6.42 12.24
C LYS A 469 -8.35 5.65 13.56
N TRP A 470 -7.15 5.72 14.14
CA TRP A 470 -6.73 4.98 15.34
C TRP A 470 -6.27 5.91 16.47
N GLU A 471 -6.36 7.23 16.29
CA GLU A 471 -6.10 8.21 17.37
C GLU A 471 -7.02 8.02 18.59
N ASP A 472 -8.09 7.24 18.48
CA ASP A 472 -9.02 6.93 19.59
C ASP A 472 -8.61 5.75 20.48
N LEU A 473 -7.32 5.39 20.50
CA LEU A 473 -6.79 4.56 21.59
C LEU A 473 -6.47 5.42 22.83
N ASP A 474 -7.41 6.25 23.31
CA ASP A 474 -7.30 7.10 24.52
C ASP A 474 -5.86 7.53 24.86
N LEU A 475 -5.25 8.36 24.02
CA LEU A 475 -4.11 9.15 24.45
C LEU A 475 -4.62 10.39 25.19
N HIS A 476 -5.26 10.19 26.33
CA HIS A 476 -5.44 11.27 27.28
C HIS A 476 -4.09 11.56 27.94
N GLU A 477 -3.56 12.75 27.65
CA GLU A 477 -2.58 13.41 28.49
C GLU A 477 -3.07 13.42 29.94
N VAL A 478 -2.26 12.88 30.85
CA VAL A 478 -2.25 13.26 32.27
C VAL A 478 -0.97 14.01 32.53
#